data_AF-A0A3N2CTR8-F1
#
_entry.id   AF-A0A3N2CTR8-F1
#
_cell.length_a   1.000
_cell.length_b   1.000
_cell.length_c   1.000
_cell.angle_alpha   90.00
_cell.angle_beta   90.00
_cell.angle_gamma   90.00
#
_symmetry.space_group_name_H-M   'P 1'
#
loop_
_entity.id
_entity.type
_entity.pdbx_description
1 polymer ?
#
loop_
_entity_poly.entity_id
_entity_poly.type
_entity_poly.pdbx_seq_one_letter_code
_entity_poly.pdbx_strand_id
1 'polypeptide(L)'
;MPRSRWSARAAVALLRVWWWAWVVGLVAAGTLGSITLGAALVLATFLTAWALVGLNAVIVAYATGRDPHRTVVPALLVAAAVPLLAGSVELLGPWTLAPWALVVLTTPPSWERLRRHLRTQRPSGSAPSLHQIVRARSWRSAEADDARPLPRGPGQLSGCTTRRLVRLWLATSRELGRRTEPTTLDLLLDLRRACLDELERRDPTGVQRWLASGDADALGRFVHERVGEQGSDPRQ
;
A
#
# COMPACT_ATOMS: atom_id res chain seq x y z
N MET A 1 -20.16 15.43 -1.18
CA MET A 1 -20.73 14.06 -1.20
C MET A 1 -19.60 13.01 -1.21
N PRO A 2 -19.34 12.29 -0.10
CA PRO A 2 -18.15 11.46 0.10
C PRO A 2 -18.39 9.94 -0.04
N ARG A 3 -18.95 9.48 -1.17
CA ARG A 3 -19.37 8.06 -1.34
C ARG A 3 -18.26 7.07 -1.76
N SER A 4 -17.08 7.52 -2.19
CA SER A 4 -16.11 6.63 -2.87
C SER A 4 -15.18 5.81 -1.97
N ARG A 5 -15.02 6.14 -0.67
CA ARG A 5 -14.10 5.39 0.21
C ARG A 5 -14.72 4.17 0.89
N TRP A 6 -16.04 4.11 0.98
CA TRP A 6 -16.76 2.95 1.52
C TRP A 6 -16.76 1.78 0.53
N SER A 7 -16.73 2.04 -0.78
CA SER A 7 -16.77 1.01 -1.80
C SER A 7 -15.52 0.13 -1.80
N ALA A 8 -14.31 0.67 -1.58
CA ALA A 8 -13.09 -0.13 -1.62
C ALA A 8 -13.02 -1.16 -0.47
N ARG A 9 -13.39 -0.76 0.75
CA ARG A 9 -13.42 -1.68 1.90
C ARG A 9 -14.53 -2.71 1.78
N ALA A 10 -15.70 -2.28 1.32
CA ALA A 10 -16.82 -3.18 1.05
C ALA A 10 -16.50 -4.17 -0.08
N ALA A 11 -15.83 -3.73 -1.14
CA ALA A 11 -15.40 -4.59 -2.25
C ALA A 11 -14.40 -5.65 -1.79
N VAL A 12 -13.41 -5.28 -0.96
CA VAL A 12 -12.47 -6.26 -0.40
C VAL A 12 -13.18 -7.25 0.54
N ALA A 13 -14.14 -6.77 1.34
CA ALA A 13 -14.92 -7.64 2.23
C ALA A 13 -15.81 -8.62 1.45
N LEU A 14 -16.51 -8.14 0.41
CA LEU A 14 -17.34 -8.95 -0.48
C LEU A 14 -16.52 -9.96 -1.27
N LEU A 15 -15.39 -9.52 -1.84
CA LEU A 15 -14.46 -10.42 -2.55
C LEU A 15 -13.96 -11.52 -1.63
N ARG A 16 -13.69 -11.20 -0.35
CA ARG A 16 -13.26 -12.18 0.65
C ARG A 16 -14.35 -13.18 1.01
N VAL A 17 -15.59 -12.71 1.23
CA VAL A 17 -16.72 -13.60 1.54
C VAL A 17 -17.01 -14.51 0.35
N TRP A 18 -17.01 -13.94 -0.86
CA TRP A 18 -17.22 -14.68 -2.11
C TRP A 18 -16.12 -15.73 -2.35
N TRP A 19 -14.85 -15.38 -2.08
CA TRP A 19 -13.74 -16.32 -2.16
C TRP A 19 -13.89 -17.49 -1.19
N TRP A 20 -14.26 -17.23 0.08
CA TRP A 20 -14.48 -18.30 1.05
C TRP A 20 -15.66 -19.20 0.68
N ALA A 21 -16.75 -18.64 0.14
CA ALA A 21 -17.87 -19.43 -0.36
C ALA A 21 -17.44 -20.38 -1.49
N TRP A 22 -16.58 -19.92 -2.41
CA TRP A 22 -15.99 -20.75 -3.46
C TRP A 22 -15.10 -21.85 -2.91
N VAL A 23 -14.24 -21.54 -1.95
CA VAL A 23 -13.35 -22.52 -1.31
C VAL A 23 -14.16 -23.61 -0.61
N VAL A 24 -15.17 -23.24 0.17
CA VAL A 24 -16.06 -24.20 0.85
C VAL A 24 -16.83 -25.05 -0.16
N GLY A 25 -17.36 -24.44 -1.22
CA GLY A 25 -18.07 -25.16 -2.28
C GLY A 25 -17.18 -26.18 -3.00
N LEU A 26 -15.94 -25.81 -3.31
CA LEU A 26 -14.96 -26.71 -3.94
C LEU A 26 -14.55 -27.87 -3.02
N VAL A 27 -14.36 -27.62 -1.72
CA VAL A 27 -14.04 -28.67 -0.74
C VAL A 27 -15.22 -29.63 -0.58
N ALA A 28 -16.45 -29.11 -0.48
CA ALA A 28 -17.66 -29.95 -0.41
C ALA A 28 -17.84 -30.78 -1.69
N ALA A 29 -17.69 -30.16 -2.87
CA ALA A 29 -17.80 -30.86 -4.15
C ALA A 29 -16.70 -31.93 -4.31
N GLY A 30 -15.47 -31.64 -3.88
CA GLY A 30 -14.36 -32.60 -3.93
C GLY A 30 -14.56 -33.79 -2.99
N THR A 31 -15.09 -33.56 -1.79
CA THR A 31 -15.39 -34.64 -0.82
C THR A 31 -16.57 -35.50 -1.24
N LEU A 32 -17.60 -34.92 -1.85
CA LEU A 32 -18.70 -35.69 -2.45
C LEU A 32 -18.26 -36.44 -3.73
N GLY A 33 -17.41 -35.82 -4.55
CA GLY A 33 -16.88 -36.38 -5.79
C GLY A 33 -15.87 -37.50 -5.56
N SER A 34 -15.04 -37.44 -4.50
CA SER A 34 -14.05 -38.48 -4.21
C SER A 34 -14.70 -39.82 -3.86
N ILE A 35 -15.91 -39.78 -3.29
CA ILE A 35 -16.68 -40.99 -2.93
C ILE A 35 -17.22 -41.69 -4.19
N THR A 36 -17.38 -40.98 -5.31
CA THR A 36 -18.19 -41.46 -6.45
C THR A 36 -17.46 -41.53 -7.79
N LEU A 37 -16.47 -40.66 -8.06
CA LEU A 37 -16.00 -40.38 -9.44
C LEU A 37 -14.53 -40.75 -9.72
N GLY A 38 -13.84 -41.41 -8.78
CA GLY A 38 -12.50 -41.96 -8.99
C GLY A 38 -11.38 -40.90 -9.04
N ALA A 39 -10.13 -41.37 -8.96
CA ALA A 39 -8.93 -40.56 -8.77
C ALA A 39 -8.72 -39.48 -9.86
N ALA A 40 -9.21 -39.70 -11.08
CA ALA A 40 -9.07 -38.76 -12.19
C ALA A 40 -9.83 -37.44 -11.97
N LEU A 41 -11.04 -37.50 -11.40
CA LEU A 41 -11.84 -36.29 -11.13
C LEU A 41 -11.27 -35.49 -9.94
N VAL A 42 -10.73 -36.20 -8.95
CA VAL A 42 -10.02 -35.60 -7.82
C VAL A 42 -8.79 -34.85 -8.31
N LEU A 43 -7.99 -35.46 -9.21
CA LEU A 43 -6.83 -34.81 -9.79
C LEU A 43 -7.22 -33.57 -10.62
N ALA A 44 -8.27 -33.66 -11.45
CA ALA A 44 -8.75 -32.55 -12.26
C ALA A 44 -9.24 -31.36 -11.43
N THR A 45 -10.05 -31.62 -10.38
CA THR A 45 -10.52 -30.57 -9.47
C THR A 45 -9.35 -29.92 -8.71
N PHE A 46 -8.35 -30.71 -8.33
CA PHE A 46 -7.15 -30.20 -7.68
C PHE A 46 -6.33 -29.27 -8.58
N LEU A 47 -6.04 -29.70 -9.81
CA LEU A 47 -5.31 -28.89 -10.80
C LEU A 47 -6.04 -27.58 -11.10
N THR A 48 -7.37 -27.63 -11.17
CA THR A 48 -8.21 -26.45 -11.40
C THR A 48 -8.10 -25.46 -10.24
N ALA A 49 -8.18 -25.96 -8.99
CA ALA A 49 -8.02 -25.13 -7.81
C ALA A 49 -6.61 -24.50 -7.75
N TRP A 50 -5.58 -25.28 -8.10
CA TRP A 50 -4.18 -24.81 -8.13
C TRP A 50 -3.96 -23.69 -9.15
N ALA A 51 -4.48 -23.85 -10.37
CA ALA A 51 -4.43 -22.83 -11.41
C ALA A 51 -5.12 -21.52 -10.97
N LEU A 52 -6.28 -21.63 -10.30
CA LEU A 52 -7.01 -20.48 -9.75
C LEU A 52 -6.22 -19.74 -8.67
N VAL A 53 -5.55 -20.46 -7.75
CA VAL A 53 -4.69 -19.84 -6.72
C VAL A 53 -3.51 -19.11 -7.37
N GLY A 54 -2.85 -19.74 -8.34
CA GLY A 54 -1.75 -19.13 -9.10
C GLY A 54 -2.19 -17.85 -9.83
N LEU A 55 -3.32 -17.91 -10.54
CA LEU A 55 -3.89 -16.76 -11.26
C LEU A 55 -4.21 -15.60 -10.31
N ASN A 56 -4.80 -15.89 -9.14
CA ASN A 56 -5.15 -14.88 -8.16
C ASN A 56 -3.90 -14.22 -7.55
N ALA A 57 -2.84 -15.00 -7.28
CA ALA A 57 -1.56 -14.48 -6.82
C ALA A 57 -0.91 -13.53 -7.84
N VAL A 58 -1.01 -13.85 -9.14
CA VAL A 58 -0.54 -12.98 -10.24
C VAL A 58 -1.33 -11.67 -10.28
N ILE A 59 -2.67 -11.73 -10.22
CA ILE A 59 -3.53 -10.53 -10.24
C ILE A 59 -3.18 -9.60 -9.07
N VAL A 60 -2.99 -10.16 -7.87
CA VAL A 60 -2.61 -9.37 -6.68
C VAL A 60 -1.21 -8.77 -6.82
N ALA A 61 -0.25 -9.48 -7.41
CA ALA A 61 1.09 -8.95 -7.65
C ALA A 61 1.05 -7.75 -8.60
N TYR A 62 0.31 -7.85 -9.71
CA TYR A 62 0.11 -6.74 -10.65
C TYR A 62 -0.60 -5.54 -9.99
N ALA A 63 -1.68 -5.79 -9.24
CA ALA A 63 -2.44 -4.73 -8.59
C ALA A 63 -1.65 -3.99 -7.50
N THR A 64 -0.66 -4.65 -6.89
CA THR A 64 0.18 -4.07 -5.81
C THR A 64 1.53 -3.54 -6.30
N GLY A 65 1.84 -3.66 -7.59
CA GLY A 65 3.12 -3.25 -8.16
C GLY A 65 4.32 -4.04 -7.62
N ARG A 66 4.10 -5.25 -7.09
CA ARG A 66 5.18 -6.13 -6.65
C ARG A 66 5.68 -6.97 -7.81
N ASP A 67 6.98 -7.26 -7.81
CA ASP A 67 7.56 -8.18 -8.79
C ASP A 67 6.86 -9.54 -8.74
N PRO A 68 6.20 -9.97 -9.84
CA PRO A 68 5.40 -11.19 -9.85
C PRO A 68 6.26 -12.40 -9.50
N HIS A 69 7.52 -12.45 -9.93
CA HIS A 69 8.43 -13.56 -9.64
C HIS A 69 8.66 -13.81 -8.15
N ARG A 70 8.72 -12.76 -7.31
CA ARG A 70 8.95 -12.91 -5.86
C ARG A 70 7.72 -13.41 -5.11
N THR A 71 6.52 -13.15 -5.62
CA THR A 71 5.25 -13.53 -4.99
C THR A 71 4.69 -14.85 -5.52
N VAL A 72 4.87 -15.12 -6.81
CA VAL A 72 4.27 -16.27 -7.50
C VAL A 72 5.00 -17.57 -7.16
N VAL A 73 6.34 -17.56 -7.13
CA VAL A 73 7.15 -18.77 -6.83
C VAL A 73 6.82 -19.38 -5.45
N PRO A 74 6.83 -18.63 -4.32
CA PRO A 74 6.48 -19.21 -3.03
C PRO A 74 5.00 -19.61 -2.96
N ALA A 75 4.10 -18.89 -3.64
CA ALA A 75 2.68 -19.26 -3.69
C ALA A 75 2.46 -20.59 -4.42
N LEU A 76 3.15 -20.82 -5.55
CA LEU A 76 3.10 -22.07 -6.30
C LEU A 76 3.75 -23.22 -5.50
N LEU A 77 4.87 -22.98 -4.82
CA LEU A 77 5.51 -23.98 -3.96
C LEU A 77 4.61 -24.41 -2.79
N VAL A 78 3.98 -23.46 -2.09
CA VAL A 78 3.02 -23.77 -1.03
C VAL A 78 1.82 -24.52 -1.61
N ALA A 79 1.28 -24.07 -2.74
CA ALA A 79 0.14 -24.71 -3.37
C ALA A 79 0.47 -26.13 -3.87
N ALA A 80 1.72 -26.42 -4.27
CA ALA A 80 2.17 -27.75 -4.70
C ALA A 80 2.48 -28.69 -3.50
N ALA A 81 2.85 -28.14 -2.34
CA ALA A 81 3.10 -28.93 -1.14
C ALA A 81 1.79 -29.51 -0.53
N VAL A 82 0.69 -28.76 -0.61
CA VAL A 82 -0.61 -29.17 -0.07
C VAL A 82 -1.16 -30.48 -0.67
N PRO A 83 -1.18 -30.73 -2.00
CA PRO A 83 -1.65 -31.99 -2.57
C PRO A 83 -0.76 -33.19 -2.22
N LEU A 84 0.56 -33.00 -2.19
CA LEU A 84 1.50 -34.06 -1.79
C LEU A 84 1.23 -34.51 -0.35
N LEU A 85 0.84 -33.57 0.51
CA LEU A 85 0.44 -33.85 1.89
C LEU A 85 -1.00 -34.39 2.00
N ALA A 86 -1.91 -34.03 1.09
CA ALA A 86 -3.27 -34.57 1.07
C ALA A 86 -3.31 -36.01 0.52
N GLY A 87 -2.52 -36.35 -0.49
CA GLY A 87 -2.39 -37.72 -0.99
C GLY A 87 -1.76 -38.68 0.03
N SER A 88 -1.01 -38.16 1.00
CA SER A 88 -0.48 -38.97 2.10
C SER A 88 -1.53 -39.28 3.18
N VAL A 89 -2.65 -38.53 3.25
CA VAL A 89 -3.77 -38.80 4.17
C VAL A 89 -4.50 -40.09 3.79
N GLU A 90 -4.66 -40.38 2.50
CA GLU A 90 -5.31 -41.62 2.03
C GLU A 90 -4.47 -42.88 2.32
N LEU A 91 -3.13 -42.77 2.27
CA LEU A 91 -2.25 -43.91 2.55
C LEU A 91 -2.14 -44.26 4.05
N LEU A 92 -2.28 -43.27 4.93
CA LEU A 92 -1.97 -43.41 6.37
C LEU A 92 -3.23 -43.38 7.25
N GLY A 93 -4.41 -43.21 6.66
CA GLY A 93 -5.68 -43.21 7.38
C GLY A 93 -5.88 -42.00 8.30
N PRO A 94 -6.92 -42.02 9.15
CA PRO A 94 -7.39 -40.86 9.92
C PRO A 94 -6.36 -40.31 10.93
N TRP A 95 -5.28 -41.05 11.19
CA TRP A 95 -4.17 -40.62 12.06
C TRP A 95 -3.39 -39.41 11.52
N THR A 96 -3.52 -39.11 10.22
CA THR A 96 -2.89 -37.94 9.59
C THR A 96 -3.61 -36.62 9.90
N LEU A 97 -4.85 -36.65 10.40
CA LEU A 97 -5.55 -35.43 10.80
C LEU A 97 -5.00 -34.83 12.10
N ALA A 98 -4.40 -35.65 12.98
CA ALA A 98 -3.83 -35.21 14.24
C ALA A 98 -2.68 -34.19 14.06
N PRO A 99 -1.66 -34.41 13.21
CA PRO A 99 -0.64 -33.40 12.96
C PRO A 99 -1.18 -32.16 12.23
N TRP A 100 -2.22 -32.27 11.39
CA TRP A 100 -2.84 -31.11 10.75
C TRP A 100 -3.65 -30.25 11.72
N ALA A 101 -4.45 -30.88 12.57
CA ALA A 101 -5.14 -30.21 13.67
C ALA A 101 -4.11 -29.54 14.59
N LEU A 102 -2.99 -30.22 14.90
CA LEU A 102 -1.88 -29.64 15.64
C LEU A 102 -1.30 -28.43 14.91
N VAL A 103 -0.98 -28.51 13.61
CA VAL A 103 -0.45 -27.38 12.82
C VAL A 103 -1.44 -26.22 12.80
N VAL A 104 -2.73 -26.44 12.61
CA VAL A 104 -3.74 -25.37 12.63
C VAL A 104 -3.87 -24.76 14.02
N LEU A 105 -3.82 -25.58 15.08
CA LEU A 105 -3.94 -25.13 16.47
C LEU A 105 -2.66 -24.45 16.98
N THR A 106 -1.48 -24.89 16.53
CA THR A 106 -0.17 -24.37 16.94
C THR A 106 0.35 -23.29 16.01
N THR A 107 -0.21 -23.11 14.81
CA THR A 107 0.03 -21.93 13.99
C THR A 107 -0.67 -20.77 14.69
N PRO A 108 0.03 -19.97 15.51
CA PRO A 108 -0.59 -18.82 16.16
C PRO A 108 -1.07 -17.93 15.03
N PRO A 109 -2.27 -17.32 15.11
CA PRO A 109 -2.98 -16.74 13.98
C PRO A 109 -1.97 -16.05 13.07
N SER A 110 -1.54 -16.76 12.03
CA SER A 110 -0.39 -16.33 11.23
C SER A 110 -0.76 -15.06 10.49
N TRP A 111 -2.07 -14.83 10.38
CA TRP A 111 -2.73 -13.59 10.08
C TRP A 111 -2.37 -12.41 11.00
N GLU A 112 -2.23 -12.59 12.31
CA GLU A 112 -1.76 -11.53 13.22
C GLU A 112 -0.27 -11.28 13.06
N ARG A 113 0.54 -12.32 12.87
CA ARG A 113 1.96 -12.14 12.54
C ARG A 113 2.14 -11.49 11.18
N LEU A 114 1.33 -11.83 10.19
CA LEU A 114 1.30 -11.22 8.86
C LEU A 114 0.75 -9.79 8.92
N ARG A 115 -0.27 -9.50 9.74
CA ARG A 115 -0.75 -8.12 9.99
C ARG A 115 0.30 -7.30 10.71
N ARG A 116 1.01 -7.88 11.69
CA ARG A 116 2.15 -7.23 12.35
C ARG A 116 3.27 -7.03 11.35
N HIS A 117 3.59 -8.01 10.51
CA HIS A 117 4.59 -7.90 9.44
C HIS A 117 4.21 -6.86 8.40
N LEU A 118 2.95 -6.77 7.97
CA LEU A 118 2.48 -5.74 7.05
C LEU A 118 2.46 -4.35 7.71
N ARG A 119 2.29 -4.27 9.03
CA ARG A 119 2.44 -3.03 9.82
C ARG A 119 3.89 -2.66 10.07
N THR A 120 4.80 -3.63 10.20
CA THR A 120 6.25 -3.41 10.39
C THR A 120 7.02 -3.36 9.07
N GLN A 121 6.43 -3.79 7.95
CA GLN A 121 6.89 -3.56 6.57
C GLN A 121 6.46 -2.17 6.06
N ARG A 122 5.94 -1.30 6.93
CA ARG A 122 6.23 0.13 6.78
C ARG A 122 7.76 0.20 6.74
N PRO A 123 8.38 0.56 5.61
CA PRO A 123 9.77 0.21 5.30
C PRO A 123 10.71 0.73 6.39
N SER A 124 11.15 -0.19 7.23
CA SER A 124 12.14 0.00 8.27
C SER A 124 13.25 -0.99 7.94
N GLY A 125 14.34 -0.52 7.32
CA GLY A 125 15.51 -1.38 7.08
C GLY A 125 16.20 -1.28 5.71
N SER A 126 15.97 -0.25 4.91
CA SER A 126 17.08 0.24 4.06
C SER A 126 17.83 1.24 4.93
N ALA A 127 19.16 1.08 5.08
CA ALA A 127 20.00 2.07 5.72
C ALA A 127 19.57 3.46 5.23
N PRO A 128 19.34 4.44 6.14
CA PRO A 128 18.85 5.74 5.72
C PRO A 128 19.81 6.24 4.66
N SER A 129 19.36 6.32 3.41
CA SER A 129 20.19 6.89 2.36
C SER A 129 20.61 8.27 2.87
N LEU A 130 21.81 8.72 2.52
CA LEU A 130 22.29 10.06 2.89
C LEU A 130 21.20 11.13 2.61
N HIS A 131 20.39 10.88 1.58
CA HIS A 131 19.20 11.64 1.24
C HIS A 131 18.07 11.64 2.30
N GLN A 132 17.80 10.52 2.98
CA GLN A 132 16.87 10.43 4.12
C GLN A 132 17.43 11.09 5.39
N ILE A 133 18.74 11.02 5.63
CA ILE A 133 19.37 11.71 6.78
C ILE A 133 19.35 13.23 6.56
N VAL A 134 19.69 13.69 5.35
CA VAL A 134 19.55 15.10 4.94
C VAL A 134 18.08 15.53 5.01
N ARG A 135 17.13 14.64 4.66
CA ARG A 135 15.70 14.87 4.86
C ARG A 135 15.36 15.05 6.33
N ALA A 136 15.73 14.10 7.19
CA ALA A 136 15.39 14.14 8.61
C ALA A 136 16.01 15.36 9.31
N ARG A 137 17.19 15.80 8.86
CA ARG A 137 17.86 17.01 9.33
C ARG A 137 17.18 18.28 8.82
N SER A 138 16.80 18.34 7.54
CA SER A 138 16.03 19.47 7.00
C SER A 138 14.62 19.56 7.56
N TRP A 139 14.01 18.43 7.94
CA TRP A 139 12.75 18.37 8.68
C TRP A 139 12.88 18.85 10.11
N ARG A 140 13.91 18.42 10.86
CA ARG A 140 14.14 18.92 12.24
C ARG A 140 14.44 20.42 12.27
N SER A 141 15.14 20.94 11.26
CA SER A 141 15.33 22.38 11.10
C SER A 141 14.06 23.11 10.63
N ALA A 142 13.13 22.43 9.94
CA ALA A 142 11.82 22.99 9.61
C ALA A 142 10.87 23.01 10.83
N GLU A 143 10.96 22.03 11.71
CA GLU A 143 10.13 21.94 12.92
C GLU A 143 10.45 23.05 13.93
N ALA A 144 11.70 23.52 13.94
CA ALA A 144 12.11 24.71 14.70
C ALA A 144 11.57 26.04 14.11
N ASP A 145 11.20 26.06 12.82
CA ASP A 145 10.62 27.20 12.10
C ASP A 145 9.07 27.12 12.01
N ASP A 146 8.50 25.94 12.32
CA ASP A 146 7.07 25.57 12.25
C ASP A 146 6.25 25.94 13.50
N ALA A 147 6.84 26.62 14.50
CA ALA A 147 6.06 27.17 15.61
C ALA A 147 5.10 28.30 15.15
N ARG A 148 5.16 28.72 13.88
CA ARG A 148 4.22 29.69 13.33
C ARG A 148 2.87 29.02 13.04
N PRO A 149 1.75 29.58 13.54
CA PRO A 149 0.43 29.02 13.30
C PRO A 149 0.15 28.86 11.81
N LEU A 150 -0.57 27.78 11.45
CA LEU A 150 -1.03 27.54 10.09
C LEU A 150 -1.78 28.78 9.57
N PRO A 151 -1.56 29.17 8.31
CA PRO A 151 -2.29 30.28 7.73
C PRO A 151 -3.79 30.00 7.81
N ARG A 152 -4.56 30.95 8.34
CA ARG A 152 -6.02 30.77 8.53
C ARG A 152 -6.82 30.95 7.24
N GLY A 153 -6.19 31.42 6.16
CA GLY A 153 -6.86 31.64 4.89
C GLY A 153 -5.90 31.86 3.71
N PRO A 154 -6.43 31.78 2.48
CA PRO A 154 -5.65 31.81 1.24
C PRO A 154 -4.91 33.14 1.01
N GLY A 155 -5.46 34.27 1.47
CA GLY A 155 -4.81 35.59 1.33
C GLY A 155 -3.47 35.73 2.06
N GLN A 156 -3.15 34.85 3.02
CA GLN A 156 -1.87 34.86 3.73
C GLN A 156 -0.75 34.13 2.96
N LEU A 157 -1.08 33.45 1.86
CA LEU A 157 -0.12 32.66 1.08
C LEU A 157 0.74 33.53 0.14
N SER A 158 0.22 34.66 -0.33
CA SER A 158 0.94 35.55 -1.26
C SER A 158 2.24 36.11 -0.67
N GLY A 159 2.30 36.31 0.65
CA GLY A 159 3.51 36.75 1.36
C GLY A 159 4.47 35.61 1.73
N CYS A 160 4.11 34.35 1.50
CA CYS A 160 4.98 33.22 1.84
C CYS A 160 6.10 33.07 0.81
N THR A 161 7.29 32.61 1.24
CA THR A 161 8.34 32.22 0.30
C THR A 161 7.96 30.93 -0.43
N THR A 162 8.49 30.70 -1.63
CA THR A 162 8.22 29.47 -2.42
C THR A 162 8.57 28.21 -1.61
N ARG A 163 9.68 28.25 -0.86
CA ARG A 163 10.08 27.18 0.07
C ARG A 163 9.04 26.93 1.16
N ARG A 164 8.41 27.98 1.70
CA ARG A 164 7.34 27.86 2.70
C ARG A 164 6.07 27.28 2.09
N LEU A 165 5.70 27.67 0.87
CA LEU A 165 4.54 27.10 0.16
C LEU A 165 4.69 25.60 -0.10
N VAL A 166 5.86 25.17 -0.59
CA VAL A 166 6.18 23.75 -0.79
C VAL A 166 6.12 22.96 0.52
N ARG A 167 6.68 23.51 1.60
CA ARG A 167 6.58 22.91 2.94
C ARG A 167 5.12 22.76 3.39
N LEU A 168 4.32 23.81 3.23
CA LEU A 168 2.90 23.80 3.59
C LEU A 168 2.13 22.74 2.79
N TRP A 169 2.38 22.64 1.48
CA TRP A 169 1.76 21.65 0.61
C TRP A 169 2.12 20.20 1.00
N LEU A 170 3.37 19.95 1.38
CA LEU A 170 3.81 18.63 1.87
C LEU A 170 3.19 18.30 3.24
N ALA A 171 3.10 19.28 4.13
CA ALA A 171 2.49 19.12 5.45
C ALA A 171 1.00 18.77 5.34
N THR A 172 0.23 19.53 4.54
CA THR A 172 -1.20 19.27 4.32
C THR A 172 -1.45 17.92 3.65
N SER A 173 -0.58 17.51 2.71
CA SER A 173 -0.67 16.20 2.05
C SER A 173 -0.52 15.02 3.03
N ARG A 174 0.35 15.14 4.05
CA ARG A 174 0.46 14.12 5.11
C ARG A 174 -0.75 14.12 6.02
N GLU A 175 -1.24 15.29 6.39
CA GLU A 175 -2.36 15.42 7.32
C GLU A 175 -3.66 14.90 6.72
N LEU A 176 -3.86 15.08 5.40
CA LEU A 176 -4.93 14.45 4.60
C LEU A 176 -4.92 12.92 4.67
N GLY A 177 -3.73 12.30 4.82
CA GLY A 177 -3.61 10.86 5.01
C GLY A 177 -3.93 10.38 6.43
N ARG A 178 -3.92 11.28 7.42
CA ARG A 178 -4.10 10.96 8.85
C ARG A 178 -5.51 11.28 9.37
N ARG A 179 -6.14 12.34 8.87
CA ARG A 179 -7.44 12.82 9.36
C ARG A 179 -8.61 12.14 8.65
N THR A 180 -9.68 11.89 9.39
CA THR A 180 -10.94 11.33 8.87
C THR A 180 -12.14 12.27 8.99
N GLU A 181 -11.98 13.39 9.70
CA GLU A 181 -13.06 14.36 9.92
C GLU A 181 -13.35 15.17 8.65
N PRO A 182 -14.59 15.18 8.13
CA PRO A 182 -14.93 15.83 6.86
C PRO A 182 -14.60 17.32 6.83
N THR A 183 -14.93 18.06 7.88
CA THR A 183 -14.72 19.51 7.97
C THR A 183 -13.23 19.88 7.91
N THR A 184 -12.38 19.08 8.56
CA THR A 184 -10.92 19.27 8.49
C THR A 184 -10.36 18.90 7.12
N LEU A 185 -10.92 17.89 6.47
CA LEU A 185 -10.49 17.49 5.13
C LEU A 185 -10.76 18.58 4.10
N ASP A 186 -11.92 19.23 4.13
CA ASP A 186 -12.25 20.31 3.20
C ASP A 186 -11.30 21.50 3.38
N LEU A 187 -11.04 21.91 4.63
CA LEU A 187 -10.05 22.95 4.93
C LEU A 187 -8.64 22.62 4.41
N LEU A 188 -8.19 21.37 4.58
CA LEU A 188 -6.88 20.94 4.08
C LEU A 188 -6.81 20.90 2.55
N LEU A 189 -7.91 20.52 1.89
CA LEU A 189 -8.00 20.51 0.43
C LEU A 189 -7.97 21.93 -0.14
N ASP A 190 -8.68 22.87 0.47
CA ASP A 190 -8.70 24.26 0.02
C ASP A 190 -7.35 24.94 0.26
N LEU A 191 -6.70 24.69 1.40
CA LEU A 191 -5.36 25.18 1.65
C LEU A 191 -4.35 24.62 0.65
N ARG A 192 -4.50 23.33 0.28
CA ARG A 192 -3.62 22.68 -0.71
C ARG A 192 -3.84 23.24 -2.11
N ARG A 193 -5.09 23.52 -2.51
CA ARG A 193 -5.42 24.21 -3.77
C ARG A 193 -4.78 25.59 -3.81
N ALA A 194 -5.01 26.41 -2.78
CA ALA A 194 -4.46 27.76 -2.73
C ALA A 194 -2.91 27.79 -2.73
N CYS A 195 -2.25 26.79 -2.11
CA CYS A 195 -0.81 26.63 -2.25
C CYS A 195 -0.38 26.28 -3.67
N LEU A 196 -1.12 25.40 -4.35
CA LEU A 196 -0.81 25.01 -5.72
C LEU A 196 -1.01 26.18 -6.68
N ASP A 197 -2.12 26.91 -6.54
CA ASP A 197 -2.44 28.09 -7.34
C ASP A 197 -1.35 29.16 -7.18
N GLU A 198 -0.90 29.41 -5.96
CA GLU A 198 0.17 30.37 -5.68
C GLU A 198 1.54 29.91 -6.18
N LEU A 199 1.82 28.59 -6.18
CA LEU A 199 3.02 28.03 -6.80
C LEU A 199 2.98 28.15 -8.33
N GLU A 200 1.84 27.84 -8.95
CA GLU A 200 1.62 27.92 -10.39
C GLU A 200 1.70 29.38 -10.89
N ARG A 201 1.16 30.32 -10.10
CA ARG A 201 1.26 31.76 -10.38
C ARG A 201 2.71 32.26 -10.40
N ARG A 202 3.60 31.66 -9.60
CA ARG A 202 5.02 32.06 -9.51
C ARG A 202 5.91 31.38 -10.56
N ASP A 203 5.62 30.11 -10.87
CA ASP A 203 6.39 29.34 -11.84
C ASP A 203 5.53 28.24 -12.49
N PRO A 204 4.74 28.60 -13.53
CA PRO A 204 3.81 27.66 -14.16
C PRO A 204 4.55 26.49 -14.82
N THR A 205 5.69 26.77 -15.46
CA THR A 205 6.52 25.77 -16.14
C THR A 205 7.15 24.78 -15.15
N GLY A 206 7.59 25.27 -13.99
CA GLY A 206 8.11 24.45 -12.90
C GLY A 206 7.06 23.51 -12.33
N VAL A 207 5.86 24.03 -12.06
CA VAL A 207 4.73 23.24 -11.56
C VAL A 207 4.29 22.18 -12.57
N GLN A 208 4.19 22.51 -13.86
CA GLN A 208 3.84 21.52 -14.89
C GLN A 208 4.87 20.38 -15.00
N ARG A 209 6.17 20.70 -15.00
CA ARG A 209 7.24 19.67 -15.00
C ARG A 209 7.16 18.78 -13.76
N TRP A 210 6.90 19.38 -12.60
CA TRP A 210 6.73 18.62 -11.37
C TRP A 210 5.50 17.70 -11.43
N LEU A 211 4.34 18.20 -11.86
CA LEU A 211 3.12 17.39 -12.00
C LEU A 211 3.31 16.25 -13.00
N ALA A 212 4.00 16.49 -14.12
CA ALA A 212 4.30 15.47 -15.13
C ALA A 212 5.20 14.35 -14.59
N SER A 213 6.10 14.66 -13.65
CA SER A 213 7.00 13.65 -13.08
C SER A 213 6.30 12.64 -12.17
N GLY A 214 5.12 12.98 -11.64
CA GLY A 214 4.40 12.14 -10.65
C GLY A 214 5.13 11.95 -9.32
N ASP A 215 6.31 12.55 -9.15
CA ASP A 215 7.20 12.35 -8.03
C ASP A 215 7.05 13.51 -7.03
N ALA A 216 6.64 13.20 -5.80
CA ALA A 216 6.57 14.19 -4.72
C ALA A 216 7.96 14.76 -4.39
N ASP A 217 9.04 14.04 -4.68
CA ASP A 217 10.41 14.44 -4.40
C ASP A 217 10.95 15.43 -5.44
N ALA A 218 10.37 15.44 -6.66
CA ALA A 218 10.72 16.43 -7.67
C ALA A 218 10.39 17.87 -7.23
N LEU A 219 9.39 18.06 -6.36
CA LEU A 219 9.07 19.37 -5.77
C LEU A 219 10.22 19.88 -4.86
N GLY A 220 10.92 18.99 -4.17
CA GLY A 220 12.07 19.36 -3.33
C GLY A 220 13.28 19.79 -4.15
N ARG A 221 13.54 19.11 -5.27
CA ARG A 221 14.61 19.49 -6.21
C ARG A 221 14.37 20.87 -6.82
N PHE A 222 13.12 21.15 -7.20
CA PHE A 222 12.71 22.45 -7.73
C PHE A 222 13.02 23.62 -6.77
N VAL A 223 12.78 23.43 -5.46
CA VAL A 223 13.11 24.44 -4.44
C VAL A 223 14.62 24.65 -4.32
N HIS A 224 15.41 23.59 -4.43
CA HIS A 224 16.88 23.71 -4.33
C HIS A 224 17.49 24.44 -5.53
N GLU A 225 16.99 24.17 -6.74
CA GLU A 225 17.45 24.82 -7.99
C GLU A 225 17.23 26.34 -7.93
N ARG A 226 16.02 26.78 -7.55
CA ARG A 226 15.69 28.21 -7.41
C ARG A 226 16.41 28.92 -6.27
N VAL A 227 16.63 28.25 -5.14
CA VAL A 227 17.35 28.85 -4.00
C VAL A 227 18.83 29.04 -4.33
N GLY A 228 19.41 28.18 -5.17
CA GLY A 228 20.77 28.37 -5.70
C GLY A 228 20.91 29.61 -6.58
N GLU A 229 19.88 29.93 -7.36
CA GLU A 229 19.85 31.12 -8.21
C GLU A 229 19.64 32.42 -7.42
N GLN A 230 18.79 32.41 -6.38
CA GLN A 230 18.51 33.62 -5.58
C GLN A 230 19.59 33.96 -4.55
N GLY A 231 20.42 33.00 -4.14
CA GLY A 231 21.52 33.22 -3.20
C GLY A 231 22.82 33.75 -3.80
N SER A 232 22.88 33.89 -5.14
CA SER A 232 24.11 34.21 -5.88
C SER A 232 24.15 35.63 -6.42
N ASP A 233 23.37 36.57 -5.87
CA ASP A 233 23.54 38.00 -6.17
C ASP A 233 24.46 38.64 -5.11
N PRO A 234 25.77 38.81 -5.40
CA PRO A 234 26.73 39.40 -4.46
C PRO A 234 26.59 40.94 -4.32
N ARG A 235 25.45 41.53 -4.72
CA ARG A 235 25.21 42.98 -4.66
C ARG A 235 24.09 43.39 -3.68
N GLN A 236 23.92 42.63 -2.60
CA GLN A 236 23.24 43.09 -1.38
C GLN A 236 24.18 43.10 -0.19
#